data_AF-W2TQN1-F1
#
_entry.id   AF-W2TQN1-F1
#
_cell.length_a   1.000
_cell.length_b   1.000
_cell.length_c   1.000
_cell.angle_alpha   90.00
_cell.angle_beta   90.00
_cell.angle_gamma   90.00
#
_symmetry.space_group_name_H-M   'P 1'
#
loop_
_entity.id
_entity.type
_entity.pdbx_description
1 polymer ?
#
loop_
_entity_poly.entity_id
_entity_poly.type
_entity_poly.pdbx_seq_one_letter_code
_entity_poly.pdbx_strand_id
1 'polypeptide(L)'
;MYEETKEIFREADMNVREFASNDAAFSKLIEKAEHTPVDEISKILGLKWNTMSDELTLSLPKPPETSTTWTKRKALKNVASIYDPLGWISSSTLISKVFVQKLWKTELHWDAVLPNKLLKEWKSILVIWSIQELRLLRKVHLGDSKNLC
;
A
#
# COMPACT_ATOMS: atom_id res chain seq x y z
N MET A 1 -25.62 -10.16 8.86
CA MET A 1 -24.32 -9.47 8.76
C MET A 1 -24.43 -8.04 8.23
N TYR A 2 -24.90 -7.78 6.99
CA TYR A 2 -25.04 -6.39 6.49
C TYR A 2 -26.04 -5.56 7.32
N GLU A 3 -27.29 -6.02 7.43
CA GLU A 3 -28.35 -5.31 8.17
C GLU A 3 -27.99 -5.13 9.65
N GLU A 4 -27.55 -6.21 10.31
CA GLU A 4 -27.07 -6.16 11.70
C GLU A 4 -25.95 -5.12 11.90
N THR A 5 -25.01 -5.00 10.94
CA THR A 5 -23.94 -3.99 11.02
C THR A 5 -24.51 -2.58 10.90
N LYS A 6 -25.45 -2.34 9.99
CA LYS A 6 -26.12 -1.03 9.86
C LYS A 6 -26.90 -0.68 11.13
N GLU A 7 -27.59 -1.63 11.75
CA GLU A 7 -28.33 -1.43 13.00
C GLU A 7 -27.41 -1.08 14.17
N ILE A 8 -26.38 -1.89 14.42
CA ILE A 8 -25.44 -1.68 15.54
C ILE A 8 -24.78 -0.29 15.45
N PHE A 9 -24.31 0.10 14.26
CA PHE A 9 -23.66 1.41 14.12
C PHE A 9 -24.66 2.56 14.20
N ARG A 10 -25.89 2.37 13.73
CA ARG A 10 -26.95 3.36 13.87
C ARG A 10 -27.34 3.58 15.34
N GLU A 11 -27.32 2.54 16.17
CA GLU A 11 -27.50 2.68 17.64
C GLU A 11 -26.40 3.55 18.27
N ALA A 12 -25.19 3.51 17.70
CA ALA A 12 -24.06 4.35 18.10
C ALA A 12 -24.03 5.74 17.42
N ASP A 13 -25.10 6.14 16.73
CA ASP A 13 -25.18 7.38 15.93
C ASP A 13 -24.08 7.48 14.84
N MET A 14 -23.65 6.33 14.33
CA MET A 14 -22.65 6.20 13.29
C MET A 14 -23.26 5.63 12.00
N ASN A 15 -22.84 6.17 10.86
CA ASN A 15 -23.24 5.64 9.55
C ASN A 15 -22.09 4.86 8.91
N VAL A 16 -22.25 3.54 8.76
CA VAL A 16 -21.29 2.70 8.03
C VAL A 16 -21.45 2.93 6.54
N ARG A 17 -20.34 3.25 5.90
CA ARG A 17 -20.21 3.49 4.46
C ARG A 17 -19.12 2.57 3.92
N GLU A 18 -19.10 2.41 2.59
CA GLU A 18 -18.04 1.71 1.85
C GLU A 18 -17.86 0.24 2.24
N PHE A 19 -18.88 -0.57 1.98
CA PHE A 19 -18.75 -2.03 2.08
C PHE A 19 -17.96 -2.57 0.89
N ALA A 20 -16.92 -3.37 1.17
CA ALA A 20 -16.13 -4.06 0.15
C ALA A 20 -16.01 -5.55 0.50
N SER A 21 -16.20 -6.41 -0.49
CA SER A 21 -16.14 -7.86 -0.34
C SER A 21 -15.53 -8.51 -1.59
N ASN A 22 -14.86 -9.65 -1.43
CA ASN A 22 -14.44 -10.50 -2.54
C ASN A 22 -15.57 -11.39 -3.10
N ASP A 23 -16.77 -11.32 -2.51
CA ASP A 23 -17.96 -12.00 -3.02
C ASP A 23 -18.76 -11.07 -3.94
N ALA A 24 -18.79 -11.42 -5.24
CA ALA A 24 -19.53 -10.67 -6.26
C ALA A 24 -21.04 -10.61 -6.01
N ALA A 25 -21.64 -11.64 -5.38
CA ALA A 25 -23.06 -11.62 -5.04
C ALA A 25 -23.35 -10.61 -3.94
N PHE A 26 -22.47 -10.54 -2.93
CA PHE A 26 -22.55 -9.53 -1.87
C PHE A 26 -22.37 -8.11 -2.43
N SER A 27 -21.36 -7.89 -3.29
CA SER A 27 -21.15 -6.57 -3.89
C SER A 27 -22.38 -6.07 -4.65
N LYS A 28 -23.02 -6.92 -5.47
CA LYS A 28 -24.27 -6.57 -6.17
C LYS A 28 -25.44 -6.26 -5.22
N LEU A 29 -25.52 -6.97 -4.08
CA LEU A 29 -26.53 -6.70 -3.06
C LEU A 29 -26.34 -5.29 -2.48
N ILE A 30 -25.10 -4.92 -2.14
CA ILE A 30 -24.77 -3.59 -1.61
C ILE A 30 -25.04 -2.50 -2.64
N GLU A 31 -24.65 -2.70 -3.91
CA GLU A 31 -24.92 -1.72 -4.97
C GLU A 31 -26.41 -1.41 -5.10
N LYS A 32 -27.26 -2.45 -4.99
CA LYS A 32 -28.71 -2.30 -5.01
C LYS A 32 -29.26 -1.62 -3.75
N ALA A 33 -28.70 -1.93 -2.58
CA ALA A 33 -29.17 -1.38 -1.30
C ALA A 33 -28.77 0.11 -1.14
N GLU A 34 -27.51 0.44 -1.42
CA GLU A 34 -26.93 1.76 -1.17
C GLU A 34 -27.00 2.68 -2.41
N HIS A 35 -27.41 2.17 -3.57
CA HIS A 35 -27.48 2.91 -4.84
C HIS A 35 -26.13 3.51 -5.28
N THR A 36 -25.03 2.85 -4.91
CA THR A 36 -23.66 3.27 -5.22
C THR A 36 -22.85 2.08 -5.75
N PRO A 37 -22.05 2.24 -6.80
CA PRO A 37 -21.18 1.16 -7.30
C PRO A 37 -20.15 0.77 -6.24
N VAL A 38 -19.83 -0.52 -6.15
CA VAL A 38 -18.77 -1.02 -5.28
C VAL A 38 -17.48 -1.11 -6.10
N ASP A 39 -16.46 -0.35 -5.70
CA ASP A 39 -15.18 -0.36 -6.40
C ASP A 39 -14.49 -1.72 -6.34
N GLU A 40 -13.98 -2.20 -7.47
CA GLU A 40 -13.15 -3.42 -7.55
C GLU A 40 -11.82 -3.27 -6.80
N ILE A 41 -11.30 -2.04 -6.73
CA ILE A 41 -10.05 -1.72 -6.03
C ILE A 41 -10.38 -0.88 -4.80
N SER A 42 -10.38 -1.52 -3.64
CA SER A 42 -10.52 -0.85 -2.35
C SER A 42 -9.15 -0.55 -1.74
N LYS A 43 -9.06 0.47 -0.89
CA LYS A 43 -7.85 0.74 -0.09
C LYS A 43 -8.06 0.28 1.34
N ILE A 44 -7.27 -0.69 1.78
CA ILE A 44 -7.30 -1.19 3.15
C ILE A 44 -5.99 -0.83 3.82
N LEU A 45 -6.06 -0.04 4.89
CA LEU A 45 -4.90 0.41 5.67
C LEU A 45 -3.80 1.08 4.80
N GLY A 46 -4.12 1.62 3.63
CA GLY A 46 -3.13 2.19 2.69
C GLY A 46 -2.56 1.22 1.65
N LEU A 47 -2.94 -0.06 1.71
CA LEU A 47 -2.68 -1.05 0.66
C LEU A 47 -3.85 -1.09 -0.33
N LYS A 48 -3.58 -1.47 -1.57
CA LYS A 48 -4.63 -1.72 -2.56
C LYS A 48 -5.10 -3.16 -2.43
N TRP A 49 -6.40 -3.36 -2.36
CA TRP A 49 -7.04 -4.67 -2.38
C TRP A 49 -7.91 -4.77 -3.62
N ASN A 50 -7.60 -5.73 -4.48
CA ASN A 50 -8.47 -6.12 -5.57
C ASN A 50 -9.47 -7.15 -5.03
N THR A 51 -10.75 -6.79 -4.99
CA THR A 51 -11.80 -7.65 -4.46
C THR A 51 -12.09 -8.83 -5.37
N MET A 52 -11.97 -8.66 -6.69
CA MET A 52 -12.24 -9.71 -7.68
C MET A 52 -11.18 -10.82 -7.69
N SER A 53 -9.90 -10.48 -7.60
CA SER A 53 -8.80 -11.46 -7.51
C SER A 53 -8.44 -11.86 -6.08
N ASP A 54 -8.99 -11.17 -5.08
CA ASP A 54 -8.65 -11.27 -3.66
C ASP A 54 -7.15 -11.08 -3.39
N GLU A 55 -6.56 -10.10 -4.06
CA GLU A 55 -5.13 -9.79 -4.00
C GLU A 55 -4.87 -8.45 -3.30
N LEU A 56 -3.97 -8.46 -2.32
CA LEU A 56 -3.35 -7.26 -1.78
C LEU A 56 -2.15 -6.89 -2.64
N THR A 57 -2.11 -5.66 -3.11
CA THR A 57 -1.00 -5.12 -3.91
C THR A 57 -0.24 -4.08 -3.11
N LEU A 58 1.06 -4.29 -3.03
CA LEU A 58 2.01 -3.36 -2.42
C LEU A 58 2.98 -2.89 -3.51
N SER A 59 3.05 -1.57 -3.71
CA SER A 59 3.87 -0.95 -4.74
C SER A 59 4.90 -0.04 -4.11
N LEU A 60 6.14 -0.14 -4.57
CA LEU A 60 7.15 0.87 -4.28
C LEU A 60 6.82 2.18 -5.03
N PRO A 61 7.33 3.33 -4.55
CA PRO A 61 7.13 4.60 -5.23
C PRO A 61 7.64 4.52 -6.67
N LYS A 62 6.82 4.98 -7.61
CA LYS A 62 7.19 4.97 -9.03
C LYS A 62 8.50 5.74 -9.23
N PRO A 63 9.37 5.29 -10.14
CA PRO A 63 10.53 6.06 -10.54
C PRO A 63 10.03 7.41 -11.09
N PRO A 64 10.53 8.54 -10.59
CA PRO A 64 10.11 9.83 -11.09
C PRO A 64 10.75 10.13 -12.44
N GLU A 65 10.31 11.21 -13.08
CA GLU A 65 10.81 11.64 -14.38
C GLU A 65 12.33 11.79 -14.39
N THR A 66 12.96 11.46 -15.52
CA THR A 66 14.42 11.51 -15.70
C THR A 66 15.01 12.90 -15.41
N SER A 67 14.22 13.96 -15.60
CA SER A 67 14.52 15.37 -15.33
C SER A 67 14.51 15.74 -13.84
N THR A 68 14.08 14.84 -12.95
CA THR A 68 13.89 15.14 -11.53
C THR A 68 15.20 15.53 -10.85
N THR A 69 15.27 16.77 -10.37
CA THR A 69 16.34 17.21 -9.46
C THR A 69 16.10 16.62 -8.07
N TRP A 70 17.02 15.78 -7.63
CA TRP A 70 16.96 15.13 -6.32
C TRP A 70 17.67 15.97 -5.26
N THR A 71 16.94 16.26 -4.19
CA THR A 71 17.47 16.85 -2.96
C THR A 71 17.46 15.82 -1.84
N LYS A 72 18.20 16.09 -0.75
CA LYS A 72 18.14 15.27 0.47
C LYS A 72 16.69 15.08 0.94
N ARG A 73 15.91 16.16 1.03
CA ARG A 73 14.48 16.14 1.41
C ARG A 73 13.65 15.27 0.48
N LYS A 74 13.82 15.37 -0.83
CA LYS A 74 13.05 14.55 -1.80
C LYS A 74 13.36 13.06 -1.65
N ALA A 75 14.63 12.68 -1.49
CA ALA A 75 15.01 11.28 -1.28
C ALA A 75 14.39 10.73 0.00
N LEU A 76 14.47 11.48 1.11
CA LEU A 76 13.87 11.10 2.39
C LEU A 76 12.34 10.98 2.29
N LYS A 77 11.67 11.95 1.66
CA LYS A 77 10.22 11.92 1.41
C LYS A 77 9.82 10.66 0.64
N ASN A 78 10.62 10.26 -0.35
CA ASN A 78 10.32 9.08 -1.16
C ASN A 78 10.45 7.77 -0.37
N VAL A 79 11.45 7.65 0.50
CA VAL A 79 11.57 6.48 1.39
C VAL A 79 10.44 6.46 2.43
N ALA A 80 10.08 7.62 2.97
CA ALA A 80 9.04 7.73 3.99
C ALA A 80 7.61 7.52 3.46
N SER A 81 7.36 7.68 2.15
CA SER A 81 6.05 7.40 1.57
C SER A 81 5.74 5.91 1.42
N ILE A 82 6.68 5.03 1.76
CA ILE A 82 6.50 3.58 1.68
C ILE A 82 5.76 3.10 2.91
N TYR A 83 4.57 2.57 2.70
CA TYR A 83 3.77 1.95 3.73
C TYR A 83 3.87 0.42 3.62
N ASP A 84 4.55 -0.19 4.58
CA ASP A 84 4.76 -1.65 4.68
C ASP A 84 4.69 -2.09 6.15
N PRO A 85 3.47 -2.23 6.72
CA PRO A 85 3.28 -2.53 8.13
C PRO A 85 3.76 -3.94 8.51
N LEU A 86 3.81 -4.86 7.54
CA LEU A 86 4.17 -6.27 7.76
C LEU A 86 5.58 -6.62 7.27
N GLY A 87 6.30 -5.67 6.68
CA GLY A 87 7.69 -5.84 6.26
C GLY A 87 7.88 -6.70 5.00
N TRP A 88 6.85 -6.86 4.17
CA TRP A 88 6.89 -7.72 2.98
C TRP A 88 7.90 -7.27 1.92
N ILE A 89 8.17 -5.97 1.84
CA ILE A 89 9.16 -5.38 0.93
C ILE A 89 10.37 -4.82 1.70
N SER A 90 10.59 -5.32 2.92
CA SER A 90 11.69 -4.89 3.79
C SER A 90 13.07 -5.04 3.13
N SER A 91 13.30 -6.11 2.36
CA SER A 91 14.54 -6.32 1.61
C SER A 91 14.81 -5.21 0.59
N SER A 92 13.79 -4.81 -0.17
CA SER A 92 13.86 -3.73 -1.17
C SER A 92 13.98 -2.34 -0.51
N THR A 93 13.36 -2.14 0.66
CA THR A 93 13.42 -0.86 1.38
C THR A 93 14.67 -0.70 2.24
N LEU A 94 15.32 -1.79 2.66
CA LEU A 94 16.51 -1.74 3.52
C LEU A 94 17.62 -0.91 2.88
N ILE A 95 17.92 -1.14 1.59
CA ILE A 95 18.97 -0.42 0.85
C ILE A 95 18.70 1.09 0.87
N SER A 96 17.44 1.48 0.69
CA SER A 96 17.03 2.88 0.73
C SER A 96 17.15 3.51 2.13
N LYS A 97 16.85 2.74 3.19
CA LYS A 97 17.01 3.19 4.58
C LYS A 97 18.48 3.36 4.94
N VAL A 98 19.36 2.46 4.48
CA VAL A 98 20.82 2.60 4.60
C VAL A 98 21.31 3.84 3.86
N PHE A 99 20.80 4.10 2.66
CA PHE A 99 21.12 5.32 1.92
C PHE A 99 20.66 6.58 2.67
N VAL A 100 19.47 6.58 3.26
CA VAL A 100 18.99 7.68 4.10
C VAL A 100 19.91 7.88 5.31
N GLN A 101 20.33 6.82 6.00
CA GLN A 101 21.32 6.90 7.09
C GLN A 101 22.64 7.52 6.62
N LYS A 102 23.10 7.20 5.40
CA LYS A 102 24.28 7.82 4.80
C LYS A 102 24.07 9.31 4.52
N LEU A 103 22.90 9.71 4.00
CA LEU A 103 22.55 11.13 3.81
C LEU A 103 22.48 11.90 5.14
N TRP A 104 22.11 11.25 6.23
CA TRP A 104 22.12 11.89 7.55
C TRP A 104 23.52 12.21 8.05
N LYS A 105 24.51 11.39 7.70
CA LYS A 105 25.92 11.61 8.05
C LYS A 105 26.61 12.69 7.21
N THR A 106 25.95 13.20 6.16
CA THR A 106 26.50 14.29 5.33
C THR A 106 26.02 15.63 5.85
N GLU A 107 26.85 16.66 5.69
CA GLU A 107 26.54 18.06 6.01
C GLU A 107 25.60 18.71 4.98
N LEU A 108 24.91 17.92 4.15
CA LEU A 108 23.95 18.44 3.17
C LEU A 108 22.71 18.99 3.89
N HIS A 109 22.33 20.22 3.54
CA HIS A 109 21.03 20.78 3.89
C HIS A 109 19.88 20.01 3.22
N TRP A 110 18.69 20.12 3.79
CA TRP A 110 17.48 19.45 3.32
C TRP A 110 17.20 19.68 1.83
N ASP A 111 17.28 20.91 1.37
CA ASP A 111 16.95 21.28 -0.02
C ASP A 111 18.19 21.31 -0.92
N ALA A 112 19.35 20.89 -0.42
CA ALA A 112 20.57 20.76 -1.22
C ALA A 112 20.43 19.61 -2.23
N VAL A 113 20.87 19.87 -3.46
CA VAL A 113 20.92 18.87 -4.54
C VAL A 113 21.93 17.79 -4.19
N LEU A 114 21.59 16.53 -4.49
CA LEU A 114 22.50 15.42 -4.25
C LEU A 114 23.75 15.54 -5.13
N PRO A 115 24.96 15.50 -4.56
CA PRO A 115 26.21 15.41 -5.31
C PRO A 115 26.21 14.19 -6.24
N ASN A 116 26.93 14.28 -7.36
CA ASN A 116 26.94 13.26 -8.42
C ASN A 116 27.13 11.82 -7.92
N LYS A 117 27.99 11.60 -6.92
CA LYS A 117 28.22 10.27 -6.33
C LYS A 117 26.96 9.72 -5.66
N LEU A 118 26.31 10.52 -4.82
CA LEU A 118 25.09 10.14 -4.10
C LEU A 118 23.89 10.05 -5.04
N LEU A 119 23.84 10.89 -6.07
CA LEU A 119 22.81 10.84 -7.09
C LEU A 119 22.85 9.54 -7.89
N LYS A 120 24.05 9.07 -8.29
CA LYS A 120 24.21 7.79 -9.00
C LYS A 120 23.71 6.61 -8.15
N GLU A 121 24.12 6.58 -6.88
CA GLU A 121 23.70 5.55 -5.92
C GLU A 121 22.17 5.57 -5.70
N TRP A 122 21.59 6.76 -5.53
CA TRP A 122 20.14 6.91 -5.41
C TRP A 122 19.40 6.40 -6.66
N LYS A 123 19.90 6.73 -7.86
CA LYS A 123 19.31 6.23 -9.11
C LYS A 123 19.37 4.71 -9.21
N SER A 124 20.44 4.06 -8.76
CA SER A 124 20.52 2.59 -8.70
C SER A 124 19.45 1.99 -7.79
N ILE A 125 19.15 2.63 -6.65
CA ILE A 125 18.08 2.20 -5.73
C ILE A 125 16.71 2.32 -6.40
N LEU A 126 16.45 3.43 -7.10
CA LEU A 126 15.19 3.64 -7.83
C LEU A 126 14.97 2.60 -8.94
N VAL A 127 16.04 2.14 -9.59
CA VAL A 127 15.96 1.06 -10.59
C VAL A 127 15.51 -0.24 -9.94
N ILE A 128 16.03 -0.60 -8.78
CA ILE A 128 15.57 -1.78 -8.02
C ILE A 128 14.07 -1.66 -7.71
N TRP A 129 13.61 -0.47 -7.33
CA TRP A 129 12.20 -0.21 -7.02
C TRP A 129 11.27 -0.29 -8.23
N SER A 130 11.79 -0.04 -9.44
CA SER A 130 10.99 -0.09 -10.67
C SER A 130 10.50 -1.50 -11.03
N ILE A 131 11.02 -2.53 -10.36
CA ILE A 131 10.82 -3.94 -10.73
C ILE A 131 9.66 -4.61 -9.96
N GLN A 132 9.09 -3.98 -8.91
CA GLN A 132 8.19 -4.70 -7.99
C GLN A 132 6.84 -4.03 -7.74
N GLU A 133 5.79 -4.66 -8.28
CA GLU A 133 4.50 -4.77 -7.58
C GLU A 133 4.46 -6.14 -6.90
N LEU A 134 4.41 -6.15 -5.58
CA LEU A 134 4.19 -7.39 -4.83
C LEU A 134 2.67 -7.61 -4.75
N ARG A 135 2.21 -8.73 -5.30
CA ARG A 135 0.81 -9.18 -5.18
C ARG A 135 0.74 -10.36 -4.23
N LEU A 136 -0.13 -10.26 -3.25
CA LEU A 136 -0.29 -11.25 -2.20
C LEU A 136 -1.74 -11.72 -2.22
N LEU A 137 -1.93 -13.03 -2.44
CA LEU A 137 -3.25 -13.65 -2.33
C LEU A 137 -3.68 -13.65 -0.86
N ARG A 138 -4.85 -13.09 -0.57
CA ARG A 138 -5.44 -13.12 0.76
C ARG A 138 -6.11 -14.46 1.01
N LYS A 139 -5.32 -15.53 1.13
CA LYS A 139 -5.85 -16.85 1.45
C LYS A 139 -6.22 -16.94 2.92
N VAL A 140 -7.51 -17.12 3.19
CA VAL A 140 -7.96 -17.66 4.47
C VAL A 140 -7.71 -19.16 4.43
N HIS A 141 -6.76 -19.66 5.21
CA HIS A 141 -6.66 -21.09 5.45
C HIS A 141 -7.81 -21.48 6.37
N LEU A 142 -8.94 -21.84 5.76
CA LEU A 142 -9.97 -22.59 6.46
C LEU A 142 -9.35 -23.95 6.73
N GLY A 143 -8.81 -24.14 7.93
CA GLY A 143 -8.28 -25.43 8.35
C GLY A 143 -9.32 -26.50 8.07
N ASP A 144 -8.89 -27.66 7.58
CA ASP A 144 -9.77 -28.75 7.14
C ASP A 144 -10.92 -28.96 8.13
N SER A 145 -12.10 -28.42 7.82
CA SER A 145 -13.35 -28.79 8.48
C SER A 145 -13.79 -30.15 7.93
N LYS A 146 -12.93 -31.15 8.13
CA LYS A 146 -13.32 -32.54 8.27
C LYS A 146 -13.31 -32.82 9.76
N ASN A 147 -14.50 -33.07 10.31
CA ASN A 147 -14.81 -33.45 11.69
C ASN A 147 -15.40 -32.34 12.57
N LEU A 148 -16.57 -31.83 12.21
CA LEU A 148 -17.61 -31.51 13.19
C LEU A 148 -18.95 -31.99 12.63
N CYS A 149 -19.31 -33.22 13.06
CA CYS A 149 -20.59 -33.94 12.99
C CYS A 149 -21.24 -34.16 11.61
#